data_AF-A0A3L7WW64-F1
#
_entry.id   AF-A0A3L7WW64-F1
#
_cell.length_a   1.000
_cell.length_b   1.000
_cell.length_c   1.000
_cell.angle_alpha   90.00
_cell.angle_beta   90.00
_cell.angle_gamma   90.00
#
_symmetry.space_group_name_H-M   'P 1'
#
loop_
_entity.id
_entity.type
_entity.pdbx_description
1 polymer ?
#
loop_
_entity_poly.entity_id
_entity_poly.type
_entity_poly.pdbx_seq_one_letter_code
_entity_poly.pdbx_strand_id
1 'polypeptide(L)'
;MNMGSFKGGLVHQVIADHHAKSEAEMCSILNDFCFILVDQFYNMNERKEDGQDWQYKGKLILNTAHIGKAQTHSNNPPPRGKTEDRPR
;
A
#
# COMPACT_ATOMS: atom_id res chain seq x y z
N MET A 1 -19.27 0.36 -6.84
CA MET A 1 -18.16 1.03 -7.55
C MET A 1 -17.34 -0.02 -8.26
N ASN A 2 -17.25 0.05 -9.60
CA ASN A 2 -16.42 -0.84 -10.41
C ASN A 2 -15.02 -0.20 -10.51
N MET A 3 -14.13 -0.51 -9.57
CA MET A 3 -12.74 -0.05 -9.63
C MET A 3 -11.94 -1.12 -10.36
N GLY A 4 -11.59 -0.86 -11.62
CA GLY A 4 -10.84 -1.83 -12.43
C GLY A 4 -9.54 -2.22 -11.72
N SER A 5 -9.31 -3.51 -11.49
CA SER A 5 -8.01 -3.98 -11.02
C SER A 5 -7.03 -4.04 -12.20
N PHE A 6 -5.77 -3.74 -11.93
CA PHE A 6 -4.70 -3.72 -12.93
C PHE A 6 -4.48 -5.08 -13.64
N LYS A 7 -5.08 -6.17 -13.13
CA LYS A 7 -4.97 -7.54 -13.69
C LYS A 7 -6.30 -8.30 -13.79
N GLY A 8 -7.45 -7.62 -13.77
CA GLY A 8 -8.76 -8.28 -13.92
C GLY A 8 -9.23 -9.16 -12.75
N GLY A 9 -8.51 -9.16 -11.63
CA GLY A 9 -8.99 -9.75 -10.37
C GLY A 9 -10.20 -8.98 -9.81
N LEU A 10 -11.17 -9.71 -9.25
CA LEU A 10 -12.38 -9.16 -8.64
C LEU A 10 -12.11 -8.38 -7.34
N VAL A 11 -10.92 -8.57 -6.74
CA VAL A 11 -10.49 -7.92 -5.51
C VAL A 11 -9.26 -7.06 -5.80
N HIS A 12 -9.34 -5.77 -5.48
CA HIS A 12 -8.22 -4.85 -5.62
C HIS A 12 -7.34 -4.92 -4.37
N GLN A 13 -6.18 -5.56 -4.50
CA GLN A 13 -5.18 -5.61 -3.42
C GLN A 13 -4.31 -4.36 -3.47
N VAL A 14 -4.32 -3.58 -2.38
CA VAL A 14 -3.41 -2.44 -2.20
C VAL A 14 -2.35 -2.84 -1.20
N ILE A 15 -1.09 -2.57 -1.54
CA ILE A 15 0.03 -2.63 -0.61
C ILE A 15 0.42 -1.19 -0.30
N ALA A 16 0.33 -0.84 0.97
CA ALA A 16 0.57 0.51 1.42
C ALA A 16 1.20 0.53 2.82
N ASP A 17 1.92 1.61 3.10
CA ASP A 17 2.49 1.87 4.42
C ASP A 17 1.58 2.79 5.23
N HIS A 18 1.49 2.55 6.53
CA HIS A 18 0.62 3.26 7.46
C HIS A 18 1.30 3.44 8.82
N HIS A 19 1.02 4.55 9.50
CA HIS A 19 1.71 4.94 10.74
C HIS A 19 1.37 4.08 11.98
N ALA A 20 0.42 3.16 11.87
CA ALA A 20 0.03 2.26 12.95
C ALA A 20 1.20 1.34 13.33
N LYS A 21 1.51 1.25 14.62
CA LYS A 21 2.64 0.47 15.16
C LYS A 21 2.26 -0.96 15.51
N SER A 22 0.97 -1.28 15.45
CA SER A 22 0.44 -2.60 15.75
C SER A 22 -0.85 -2.89 14.98
N GLU A 23 -1.19 -4.17 14.87
CA GLU A 23 -2.45 -4.62 14.28
C GLU A 23 -3.67 -4.10 15.05
N ALA A 24 -3.58 -4.07 16.38
CA ALA A 24 -4.64 -3.54 17.23
C ALA A 24 -4.90 -2.06 16.97
N GLU A 25 -3.84 -1.26 16.88
CA GLU A 25 -3.94 0.17 16.54
C GLU A 25 -4.51 0.37 15.14
N MET A 26 -4.07 -0.42 14.16
CA MET A 26 -4.64 -0.38 12.81
C MET A 26 -6.13 -0.71 12.82
N CYS A 27 -6.55 -1.71 13.59
CA CYS A 27 -7.96 -2.09 13.73
C CYS A 27 -8.79 -0.94 14.33
N SER A 28 -8.31 -0.29 15.39
CA SER A 28 -8.98 0.89 15.95
C SER A 28 -9.12 2.00 14.92
N ILE A 29 -8.05 2.32 14.18
CA ILE A 29 -8.06 3.36 13.14
C ILE A 29 -9.07 3.03 12.03
N LEU A 30 -9.15 1.77 11.59
CA LEU A 30 -10.11 1.35 10.57
C LEU A 30 -11.56 1.51 11.04
N ASN A 31 -11.84 1.34 12.34
CA ASN A 31 -13.18 1.49 12.90
C ASN A 31 -13.54 2.95 13.21
N ASP A 32 -12.57 3.77 13.61
CA ASP A 32 -12.81 5.13 14.09
C ASP A 32 -12.86 6.17 12.95
N PHE A 33 -12.23 5.88 11.80
CA PHE A 33 -12.13 6.82 10.69
C PHE A 33 -12.78 6.27 9.42
N CYS A 34 -13.58 7.07 8.74
CA CYS A 34 -14.16 6.71 7.43
C CYS A 34 -13.11 6.69 6.31
N PHE A 35 -12.04 7.46 6.46
CA PHE A 35 -10.97 7.58 5.47
C PHE A 35 -9.61 7.61 6.15
N ILE A 36 -8.64 6.92 5.54
CA ILE A 36 -7.24 6.92 5.98
C ILE A 36 -6.32 7.29 4.83
N LEU A 37 -5.20 7.93 5.16
CA LEU A 37 -4.14 8.28 4.22
C LEU A 37 -3.00 7.28 4.36
N VAL A 38 -2.58 6.69 3.24
CA VAL A 38 -1.49 5.71 3.20
C VAL A 38 -0.50 6.05 2.08
N ASP A 39 0.71 5.53 2.17
CA ASP A 39 1.71 5.64 1.11
C ASP A 39 1.65 4.38 0.23
N GLN A 40 1.32 4.53 -1.06
CA GLN A 40 1.09 3.42 -1.98
C GLN A 40 2.39 2.93 -2.62
N PHE A 41 2.55 1.61 -2.70
CA PHE A 41 3.69 0.96 -3.37
C PHE A 41 3.21 -0.08 -4.38
N TYR A 42 3.86 -0.13 -5.54
CA TYR A 42 3.69 -1.24 -6.50
C TYR A 42 4.94 -2.11 -6.53
N ASN A 43 4.69 -3.41 -6.52
CA ASN A 43 5.72 -4.40 -6.72
C ASN A 43 6.03 -4.51 -8.21
N MET A 44 7.31 -4.34 -8.58
CA MET A 44 7.79 -4.32 -9.96
C MET A 44 8.48 -5.66 -10.36
N ASN A 45 8.24 -6.75 -9.61
CA ASN A 45 8.94 -8.02 -9.73
C ASN A 45 8.70 -8.80 -11.04
N GLU A 46 7.97 -8.27 -12.00
CA GLU A 46 7.81 -8.93 -13.30
C GLU A 46 9.09 -8.96 -14.14
N ARG A 47 10.19 -8.32 -13.70
CA ARG A 47 11.37 -8.10 -14.56
C ARG A 47 12.75 -8.54 -14.03
N LYS A 48 12.92 -9.04 -12.80
CA LYS A 48 14.27 -9.39 -12.30
C LYS A 48 14.27 -10.61 -11.37
N GLU A 49 15.22 -11.51 -11.61
CA GLU A 49 15.43 -12.77 -10.89
C GLU A 49 15.99 -12.59 -9.47
N ASP A 50 16.50 -11.40 -9.09
CA ASP A 50 17.32 -11.21 -7.88
C ASP A 50 16.84 -10.15 -6.87
N GLY A 51 15.54 -9.82 -6.81
CA GLY A 51 15.06 -9.00 -5.69
C GLY A 51 13.64 -8.45 -5.81
N GLN A 52 13.01 -8.18 -4.65
CA GLN A 52 11.75 -7.44 -4.63
C GLN A 52 11.99 -5.94 -4.83
N ASP A 53 11.59 -5.40 -5.98
CA ASP A 53 11.67 -3.97 -6.25
C ASP A 53 10.29 -3.32 -6.05
N TRP A 54 10.22 -2.37 -5.11
CA TRP A 54 8.99 -1.68 -4.73
C TRP A 54 9.07 -0.23 -5.16
N GLN A 55 8.13 0.20 -6.00
CA GLN A 55 8.07 1.56 -6.49
C GLN A 55 6.99 2.35 -5.75
N TYR A 56 7.39 3.43 -5.09
CA TYR A 56 6.47 4.40 -4.51
C TYR A 56 5.62 5.08 -5.59
N LYS A 57 4.31 5.20 -5.35
CA LYS A 57 3.34 5.79 -6.29
C LYS A 57 2.64 7.05 -5.78
N GLY A 58 2.93 7.46 -4.55
CA GLY A 58 2.30 8.63 -3.93
C GLY A 58 1.38 8.25 -2.78
N LYS A 59 0.63 9.25 -2.31
CA LYS A 59 -0.35 9.09 -1.24
C LYS A 59 -1.69 8.61 -1.80
N LEU A 60 -2.35 7.76 -1.05
CA LEU A 60 -3.64 7.20 -1.39
C LEU A 60 -4.61 7.41 -0.21
N ILE A 61 -5.82 7.87 -0.53
CA ILE A 61 -6.92 7.93 0.44
C ILE A 61 -7.75 6.67 0.28
N LEU A 62 -7.90 5.90 1.35
CA LEU A 62 -8.71 4.68 1.38
C LEU A 62 -9.97 4.93 2.20
N ASN A 63 -11.12 4.50 1.67
CA ASN A 63 -12.36 4.40 2.44
C ASN A 63 -12.34 3.10 3.24
N THR A 64 -12.40 3.20 4.57
CA THR A 64 -12.28 2.06 5.48
C THR A 64 -13.46 1.10 5.39
N ALA A 65 -14.66 1.58 5.03
CA ALA A 65 -15.84 0.75 4.82
C ALA A 65 -15.72 -0.24 3.66
N HIS A 66 -14.69 -0.11 2.81
CA HIS A 66 -14.41 -1.01 1.69
C HIS A 66 -13.20 -1.93 1.93
N ILE A 67 -12.58 -1.86 3.10
CA ILE A 67 -11.46 -2.73 3.46
C ILE A 67 -12.03 -4.02 4.06
N GLY A 68 -12.15 -5.06 3.23
CA GLY A 68 -12.65 -6.37 3.65
C GLY A 68 -11.62 -7.24 4.39
N LYS A 69 -10.32 -6.97 4.20
CA LYS A 69 -9.22 -7.69 4.86
C LYS A 69 -8.01 -6.76 4.97
N ALA A 70 -7.47 -6.65 6.18
CA ALA A 70 -6.15 -6.06 6.43
C ALA A 70 -5.19 -7.17 6.86
N GLN A 71 -3.94 -7.11 6.39
CA GLN A 71 -2.90 -8.07 6.74
C GLN A 71 -1.56 -7.33 6.87
N THR A 72 -0.88 -7.55 7.99
CA THR A 72 0.47 -7.04 8.20
C THR A 72 1.46 -7.96 7.51
N HIS A 73 2.37 -7.38 6.73
CA HIS A 73 3.49 -8.11 6.17
C HIS A 73 4.73 -7.85 7.03
N SER A 74 5.22 -8.88 7.72
CA SER A 74 6.49 -8.86 8.45
C SER A 74 7.65 -9.02 7.48
N ASN A 75 7.83 -8.09 6.54
CA ASN A 75 9.02 -8.02 5.71
C ASN A 75 9.54 -6.60 5.74
N ASN A 76 10.86 -6.45 5.90
CA ASN A 76 11.57 -5.18 5.94
C ASN A 76 10.92 -4.15 5.01
N PRO A 77 10.76 -2.88 5.45
CA PRO A 77 10.19 -1.85 4.61
C PRO A 77 10.94 -1.82 3.28
N PRO A 78 10.25 -1.56 2.16
CA PRO A 78 10.93 -1.37 0.89
C PRO A 78 12.01 -0.29 1.09
N PRO A 79 13.25 -0.50 0.59
CA PRO A 79 14.32 0.45 0.78
C PRO A 79 13.79 1.81 0.33
N ARG A 80 13.88 2.82 1.20
CA ARG A 80 13.51 4.20 0.85
C ARG A 80 14.34 4.55 -0.37
N GLY A 81 13.74 4.48 -1.55
CA GLY A 81 14.36 4.97 -2.77
C GLY A 81 14.75 6.40 -2.46
N LYS A 82 16.06 6.67 -2.44
CA LYS A 82 16.55 8.04 -2.33
C LYS A 82 15.80 8.82 -3.40
N THR A 83 15.07 9.83 -2.98
CA THR A 83 14.48 10.81 -3.88
C THR A 83 15.67 11.62 -4.39
N GLU A 84 16.46 11.04 -5.29
CA GLU A 84 17.47 11.78 -6.03
C GLU A 84 16.73 12.63 -7.07
N ASP A 85 17.05 13.91 -7.02
CA ASP A 85 16.46 15.04 -7.72
C ASP A 85 15.99 14.70 -9.14
N ARG A 86 14.72 15.02 -9.43
CA ARG A 86 14.30 15.25 -10.81
C ARG A 86 14.66 16.69 -11.16
N PRO A 87 15.56 16.95 -12.12
CA PRO A 87 15.69 18.29 -12.67
C PRO A 87 14.38 18.68 -13.35
N ARG A 88 13.98 19.93 -13.17
CA ARG A 88 12.80 20.55 -13.79
C ARG A 88 12.95 20.65 -15.29
#